data_AF-B1BVC5-F1
#
_entry.id   AF-B1BVC5-F1
#
_cell.length_a   1.000
_cell.length_b   1.000
_cell.length_c   1.000
_cell.angle_alpha   90.00
_cell.angle_beta   90.00
_cell.angle_gamma   90.00
#
_symmetry.space_group_name_H-M   'P 1'
#
loop_
_entity.id
_entity.type
_entity.pdbx_description
1 polymer ?
#
loop_
_entity_poly.entity_id
_entity_poly.type
_entity_poly.pdbx_seq_one_letter_code
_entity_poly.pdbx_strand_id
1 'polypeptide(L)'
;MSSCCERRFPVCADDIDVNVDNFDTTLGTAPVTVGNAKALVRVAAVNINHPLTDSIVIPEGFYSIKGISRRLVLTQCYIVPISATPVTSGQLFVEGYILKNVQYATPSADQNAADPCEDCVVMRNDYRDLTAKINFNFSVPITLTNANVVTPVTETERALLKDCMKPCDKGTMSESDCERLFSQAVVLQEPFSCELDRYTINEAVISKTNCSLTNEDLFDTVVEKLNLNLVISIFQLRPVTVTVPGIPAALADEVE
;
A
#
# COMPACT_ATOMS: atom_id res chain seq x y z
N MET A 1 39.62 28.06 49.45
CA MET A 1 40.19 27.50 48.20
C MET A 1 39.13 26.60 47.59
N SER A 2 38.25 27.20 46.79
CA SER A 2 38.23 27.08 45.32
C SER A 2 37.71 25.73 44.83
N SER A 3 36.45 25.78 44.39
CA SER A 3 35.79 24.87 43.47
C SER A 3 36.53 24.73 42.15
N CYS A 4 36.34 23.60 41.45
CA CYS A 4 36.37 23.40 40.00
C CYS A 4 36.23 21.87 39.78
N CYS A 5 35.37 21.26 38.97
CA CYS A 5 34.42 21.70 37.96
C CYS A 5 33.45 20.52 37.76
N GLU A 6 32.17 20.67 38.10
CA GLU A 6 31.11 19.85 37.50
C GLU A 6 30.61 20.58 36.25
N ARG A 7 30.60 19.85 35.14
CA ARG A 7 30.25 20.35 33.81
C ARG A 7 28.80 20.83 33.81
N ARG A 8 28.63 22.14 33.64
CA ARG A 8 27.37 22.77 33.23
C ARG A 8 26.98 22.25 31.84
N PHE A 9 25.86 21.54 31.73
CA PHE A 9 25.02 21.63 30.55
C PHE A 9 24.06 22.80 30.77
N PRO A 10 24.06 23.84 29.92
CA PRO A 10 23.03 24.86 29.99
C PRO A 10 21.74 24.25 29.46
N VAL A 11 20.82 23.91 30.36
CA VAL A 11 19.42 23.73 30.00
C VAL A 11 18.89 25.14 29.76
N CYS A 12 18.75 25.52 28.50
CA CYS A 12 17.82 26.58 28.15
C CYS A 12 16.42 26.00 28.37
N ALA A 13 15.94 26.10 29.61
CA ALA A 13 14.52 26.03 29.86
C ALA A 13 13.98 27.40 29.46
N ASP A 14 13.66 27.56 28.19
CA ASP A 14 12.65 28.53 27.82
C ASP A 14 11.37 28.02 28.47
N ASP A 15 10.85 28.76 29.45
CA ASP A 15 9.47 28.61 29.92
C ASP A 15 8.56 28.85 28.72
N ILE A 16 8.32 27.80 27.95
CA ILE A 16 7.21 27.75 27.02
C ILE A 16 6.03 27.35 27.87
N ASP A 17 5.26 28.36 28.31
CA ASP A 17 3.87 28.17 28.66
C ASP A 17 3.18 27.64 27.40
N VAL A 18 3.12 26.31 27.27
CA VAL A 18 2.24 25.67 26.32
C VAL A 18 0.85 25.84 26.91
N ASN A 19 0.15 26.89 26.45
CA ASN A 19 -1.29 26.95 26.62
C ASN A 19 -1.87 25.74 25.88
N VAL A 20 -2.15 24.68 26.63
CA VAL A 20 -2.89 23.53 26.11
C VAL A 20 -4.34 23.98 26.10
N ASP A 21 -4.77 24.57 24.98
CA ASP A 21 -6.18 24.77 24.71
C ASP A 21 -6.83 23.39 24.65
N ASN A 22 -7.35 22.93 25.79
CA ASN A 22 -8.28 21.82 25.84
C ASN A 22 -9.50 22.28 25.05
N PHE A 23 -9.71 21.69 23.86
CA PHE A 23 -10.93 21.91 23.09
C PHE A 23 -12.15 21.65 23.97
N ASP A 24 -12.88 22.70 24.32
CA ASP A 24 -14.14 22.59 25.03
C ASP A 24 -15.18 21.99 24.07
N THR A 25 -15.50 20.72 24.29
CA THR A 25 -16.49 19.96 23.49
C THR A 25 -17.91 20.11 24.04
N THR A 26 -18.13 20.94 25.07
CA THR A 26 -19.40 21.02 25.81
C THR A 26 -20.26 22.23 25.44
N LEU A 27 -19.76 23.15 24.61
CA LEU A 27 -20.54 24.28 24.12
C LEU A 27 -21.46 23.82 22.97
N GLY A 28 -22.72 23.59 23.32
CA GLY A 28 -23.79 23.37 22.36
C GLY A 28 -24.03 24.63 21.50
N THR A 29 -23.40 24.66 20.32
CA THR A 29 -23.48 25.78 19.38
C THR A 29 -24.21 25.41 18.10
N ALA A 30 -24.72 26.42 17.41
CA ALA A 30 -25.34 26.26 16.10
C ALA A 30 -24.30 25.72 15.09
N PRO A 31 -24.67 24.76 14.21
CA PRO A 31 -23.74 24.20 13.25
C PRO A 31 -23.27 25.25 12.23
N VAL A 32 -21.95 25.43 12.06
CA VAL A 32 -21.31 26.23 11.01
C VAL A 32 -21.00 25.34 9.81
N THR A 33 -21.38 25.79 8.61
CA THR A 33 -21.07 25.08 7.37
C THR A 33 -19.73 25.55 6.82
N VAL A 34 -18.76 24.64 6.72
CA VAL A 34 -17.46 24.88 6.08
C VAL A 34 -17.46 24.25 4.69
N GLY A 35 -17.30 25.07 3.65
CA GLY A 35 -17.14 24.61 2.28
C GLY A 35 -15.70 24.19 1.96
N ASN A 36 -15.53 23.30 0.97
CA ASN A 36 -14.23 22.86 0.44
C ASN A 36 -13.30 22.14 1.42
N ALA A 37 -13.82 21.56 2.50
CA ALA A 37 -13.04 20.66 3.34
C ALA A 37 -12.62 19.42 2.52
N LYS A 38 -11.41 18.89 2.72
CA LYS A 38 -10.99 17.66 2.05
C LYS A 38 -11.34 16.45 2.91
N ALA A 39 -12.07 15.49 2.35
CA ALA A 39 -12.39 14.22 3.01
C ALA A 39 -12.08 13.02 2.09
N LEU A 40 -11.61 11.93 2.69
CA LEU A 40 -11.47 10.65 1.99
C LEU A 40 -12.85 10.03 1.82
N VAL A 41 -13.30 9.96 0.57
CA VAL A 41 -14.56 9.31 0.21
C VAL A 41 -14.25 7.92 -0.33
N ARG A 42 -14.85 6.90 0.27
CA ARG A 42 -14.70 5.53 -0.19
C ARG A 42 -15.40 5.36 -1.54
N VAL A 43 -14.65 4.97 -2.56
CA VAL A 43 -15.14 4.81 -3.94
C VAL A 43 -15.29 3.36 -4.35
N ALA A 44 -14.60 2.44 -3.67
CA ALA A 44 -14.74 1.01 -3.93
C ALA A 44 -14.35 0.16 -2.72
N ALA A 45 -14.87 -1.06 -2.74
CA ALA A 45 -14.60 -2.15 -1.81
C ALA A 45 -14.28 -3.38 -2.64
N VAL A 46 -13.08 -3.94 -2.50
CA VAL A 46 -12.63 -5.02 -3.37
C VAL A 46 -12.29 -6.23 -2.52
N ASN A 47 -12.90 -7.37 -2.85
CA ASN A 47 -12.54 -8.66 -2.29
C ASN A 47 -11.81 -9.46 -3.38
N ILE A 48 -10.52 -9.73 -3.14
CA ILE A 48 -9.64 -10.39 -4.09
C ILE A 48 -9.36 -11.79 -3.59
N ASN A 49 -9.55 -12.76 -4.46
CA ASN A 49 -9.16 -14.14 -4.20
C ASN A 49 -8.11 -14.58 -5.22
N HIS A 50 -6.90 -14.89 -4.74
CA HIS A 50 -5.77 -15.20 -5.59
C HIS A 50 -5.02 -16.46 -5.13
N PRO A 51 -4.99 -17.54 -5.92
CA PRO A 51 -4.22 -18.73 -5.60
C PRO A 51 -2.73 -18.52 -5.88
N LEU A 52 -1.89 -19.01 -4.98
CA LEU A 52 -0.43 -18.98 -5.06
C LEU A 52 0.10 -20.39 -4.81
N THR A 53 1.16 -20.78 -5.52
CA THR A 53 1.89 -22.02 -5.24
C THR A 53 3.35 -21.66 -5.04
N ASP A 54 3.94 -22.22 -3.98
CA ASP A 54 5.33 -21.99 -3.65
C ASP A 54 5.98 -23.28 -3.14
N SER A 55 7.31 -23.34 -3.18
CA SER A 55 8.08 -24.44 -2.62
C SER A 55 9.35 -23.96 -1.95
N ILE A 56 9.58 -24.44 -0.73
CA ILE A 56 10.76 -24.12 0.06
C ILE A 56 11.61 -25.39 0.19
N VAL A 57 12.89 -25.30 -0.15
CA VAL A 57 13.87 -26.37 0.03
C VAL A 57 14.64 -26.13 1.32
N ILE A 58 14.69 -27.14 2.19
CA ILE A 58 15.46 -27.16 3.43
C ILE A 58 16.66 -28.08 3.19
N PRO A 59 17.87 -27.54 2.93
CA PRO A 59 19.01 -28.32 2.45
C PRO A 59 19.43 -29.46 3.38
N GLU A 60 19.32 -29.29 4.70
CA GLU A 60 19.63 -30.33 5.69
C GLU A 60 18.53 -31.39 5.86
N GLY A 61 17.35 -31.17 5.26
CA GLY A 61 16.18 -32.01 5.47
C GLY A 61 15.54 -31.86 6.85
N PHE A 62 14.33 -32.40 6.99
CA PHE A 62 13.53 -32.32 8.22
C PHE A 62 12.60 -33.53 8.38
N TYR A 63 12.27 -33.87 9.62
CA TYR A 63 11.25 -34.88 9.95
C TYR A 63 9.86 -34.30 10.06
N SER A 64 9.78 -33.11 10.66
CA SER A 64 8.51 -32.54 11.07
C SER A 64 8.60 -31.03 11.07
N ILE A 65 7.62 -30.41 10.41
CA ILE A 65 7.33 -28.99 10.57
C ILE A 65 6.54 -28.83 11.88
N LYS A 66 7.01 -27.94 12.75
CA LYS A 66 6.41 -27.65 14.06
C LYS A 66 5.46 -26.48 14.01
N GLY A 67 5.77 -25.49 13.17
CA GLY A 67 4.92 -24.34 12.98
C GLY A 67 5.34 -23.56 11.75
N ILE A 68 4.37 -22.93 11.10
CA ILE A 68 4.64 -21.94 10.05
C ILE A 68 3.85 -20.69 10.40
N SER A 69 4.57 -19.61 10.69
CA SER A 69 3.97 -18.30 10.92
C SER A 69 4.06 -17.46 9.64
N ARG A 70 3.00 -16.70 9.36
CA ARG A 70 2.86 -15.97 8.09
C ARG A 70 2.44 -14.54 8.34
N ARG A 71 3.07 -13.62 7.63
CA ARG A 71 2.71 -12.20 7.64
C ARG A 71 2.69 -11.67 6.23
N LEU A 72 1.55 -11.12 5.81
CA LEU A 72 1.43 -10.45 4.52
C LEU A 72 1.85 -8.98 4.63
N VAL A 73 2.56 -8.50 3.61
CA VAL A 73 2.96 -7.11 3.45
C VAL A 73 2.57 -6.67 2.04
N LEU A 74 1.76 -5.63 1.91
CA LEU A 74 1.53 -4.95 0.64
C LEU A 74 2.62 -3.92 0.41
N THR A 75 3.22 -3.94 -0.78
CA THR A 75 4.22 -2.96 -1.22
C THR A 75 3.65 -1.98 -2.23
N GLN A 76 2.62 -2.39 -2.99
CA GLN A 76 1.96 -1.53 -3.95
C GLN A 76 0.46 -1.81 -3.98
N CYS A 77 -0.32 -0.73 -4.05
CA CYS A 77 -1.73 -0.76 -4.41
C CYS A 77 -1.99 0.46 -5.29
N TYR A 78 -2.16 0.24 -6.59
CA TYR A 78 -2.24 1.31 -7.57
C TYR A 78 -3.41 1.09 -8.52
N ILE A 79 -4.12 2.16 -8.86
CA ILE A 79 -5.34 2.08 -9.66
C ILE A 79 -5.17 2.87 -10.93
N VAL A 80 -5.46 2.21 -12.06
CA VAL A 80 -5.50 2.83 -13.38
C VAL A 80 -6.95 2.89 -13.85
N PRO A 81 -7.57 4.07 -13.93
CA PRO A 81 -8.89 4.24 -14.55
C PRO A 81 -8.90 3.82 -16.01
N ILE A 82 -9.93 3.11 -16.47
CA ILE A 82 -10.01 2.60 -17.86
C ILE A 82 -11.19 3.21 -18.64
N SER A 83 -12.30 3.54 -17.98
CA SER A 83 -13.50 4.10 -18.63
C SER A 83 -13.41 5.60 -18.83
N ALA A 84 -13.91 6.11 -19.95
CA ALA A 84 -14.21 7.53 -20.16
C ALA A 84 -15.44 7.97 -19.34
N THR A 85 -15.68 9.28 -19.24
CA THR A 85 -16.63 9.91 -18.33
C THR A 85 -18.09 9.39 -18.43
N PRO A 86 -18.71 9.01 -17.30
CA PRO A 86 -18.18 8.97 -15.94
C PRO A 86 -17.23 7.77 -15.72
N VAL A 87 -16.17 7.96 -14.93
CA VAL A 87 -15.25 6.87 -14.63
C VAL A 87 -15.90 5.88 -13.68
N THR A 88 -16.28 4.72 -14.21
CA THR A 88 -16.92 3.63 -13.45
C THR A 88 -16.05 2.38 -13.33
N SER A 89 -14.96 2.27 -14.10
CA SER A 89 -14.07 1.09 -14.08
C SER A 89 -12.60 1.47 -14.02
N GLY A 90 -11.83 0.64 -13.31
CA GLY A 90 -10.38 0.73 -13.23
C GLY A 90 -9.73 -0.66 -13.18
N GLN A 91 -8.42 -0.70 -13.40
CA GLN A 91 -7.59 -1.85 -13.08
C GLN A 91 -6.87 -1.57 -11.77
N LEU A 92 -7.00 -2.46 -10.80
CA LEU A 92 -6.25 -2.43 -9.55
C LEU A 92 -5.03 -3.33 -9.68
N PHE A 93 -3.84 -2.78 -9.43
CA PHE A 93 -2.58 -3.50 -9.35
C PHE A 93 -2.18 -3.64 -7.89
N VAL A 94 -1.94 -4.88 -7.45
CA VAL A 94 -1.55 -5.19 -6.08
C VAL A 94 -0.26 -5.99 -6.11
N GLU A 95 0.72 -5.49 -5.37
CA GLU A 95 2.00 -6.16 -5.18
C GLU A 95 2.33 -6.26 -3.71
N GLY A 96 3.05 -7.32 -3.35
CA GLY A 96 3.46 -7.54 -1.98
C GLY A 96 4.21 -8.84 -1.82
N TYR A 97 4.34 -9.24 -0.57
CA TYR A 97 4.96 -10.50 -0.22
C TYR A 97 4.40 -11.07 1.08
N ILE A 98 4.52 -12.38 1.22
CA ILE A 98 4.26 -13.12 2.46
C ILE A 98 5.61 -13.48 3.06
N LEU A 99 5.89 -12.97 4.26
CA LEU A 99 6.98 -13.46 5.09
C LEU A 99 6.51 -14.72 5.79
N LYS A 100 7.27 -15.79 5.64
CA LYS A 100 7.03 -17.07 6.29
C LYS A 100 8.20 -17.34 7.22
N ASN A 101 7.90 -17.67 8.48
CA ASN A 101 8.89 -18.27 9.36
C ASN A 101 8.46 -19.71 9.62
N VAL A 102 9.25 -20.64 9.10
CA VAL A 102 9.05 -22.08 9.19
C VAL A 102 9.92 -22.58 10.33
N GLN A 103 9.29 -23.24 11.30
CA GLN A 103 9.96 -23.90 12.41
C GLN A 103 9.90 -25.41 12.18
N TYR A 104 11.05 -26.06 12.22
CA TYR A 104 11.17 -27.47 11.87
C TYR A 104 12.17 -28.21 12.77
N ALA A 105 12.02 -29.52 12.83
CA ALA A 105 12.91 -30.44 13.51
C ALA A 105 13.73 -31.25 12.50
N THR A 106 15.04 -31.30 12.71
CA THR A 106 16.02 -32.02 11.89
C THR A 106 16.92 -32.87 12.81
N PRO A 107 17.49 -34.01 12.37
CA PRO A 107 18.42 -34.77 13.19
C PRO A 107 19.56 -33.90 13.73
N SER A 108 19.92 -34.09 15.00
CA SER A 108 21.06 -33.37 15.57
C SER A 108 22.36 -33.86 14.94
N ALA A 109 23.22 -32.92 14.55
CA ALA A 109 24.48 -33.23 13.86
C ALA A 109 25.51 -33.95 14.75
N ASP A 110 25.30 -33.96 16.07
CA ASP A 110 26.16 -34.61 17.07
C ASP A 110 25.76 -36.07 17.35
N GLN A 111 24.73 -36.61 16.67
CA GLN A 111 24.43 -38.02 16.70
C GLN A 111 25.53 -38.82 16.00
N ASN A 112 26.44 -39.41 16.77
CA ASN A 112 27.40 -40.37 16.26
C ASN A 112 26.67 -41.64 15.77
N ALA A 113 27.04 -42.12 14.58
CA ALA A 113 26.55 -43.38 14.00
C ALA A 113 26.89 -44.65 14.83
N ALA A 114 27.56 -44.50 15.97
CA ALA A 114 27.93 -45.58 16.89
C ALA A 114 26.99 -45.73 18.10
N ASP A 115 25.98 -44.87 18.25
CA ASP A 115 24.91 -45.02 19.25
C ASP A 115 23.52 -45.41 18.68
N PRO A 116 23.40 -46.17 17.57
CA PRO A 116 22.13 -46.78 17.23
C PRO A 116 22.01 -48.03 18.10
N CYS A 117 21.39 -47.92 19.27
CA CYS A 117 20.75 -49.10 19.81
C CYS A 117 19.71 -49.51 18.76
N GLU A 118 19.80 -50.74 18.27
CA GLU A 118 18.95 -51.33 17.22
C GLU A 118 17.43 -51.26 17.59
N ASP A 119 17.14 -50.91 18.85
CA ASP A 119 15.82 -50.70 19.48
C ASP A 119 15.57 -49.25 20.00
N CYS A 120 16.29 -48.22 19.53
CA CYS A 120 16.14 -46.85 20.04
C CYS A 120 14.79 -46.22 19.67
N VAL A 121 13.85 -46.24 20.62
CA VAL A 121 12.53 -45.55 20.61
C VAL A 121 12.67 -44.01 20.64
N VAL A 122 13.89 -43.47 20.80
CA VAL A 122 14.14 -42.04 21.07
C VAL A 122 15.15 -41.47 20.09
N MET A 123 14.76 -40.40 19.39
CA MET A 123 15.61 -39.65 18.48
C MET A 123 15.84 -38.21 18.98
N ARG A 124 17.10 -37.76 19.02
CA ARG A 124 17.44 -36.36 19.31
C ARG A 124 17.32 -35.50 18.06
N ASN A 125 16.57 -34.41 18.14
CA ASN A 125 16.37 -33.48 17.04
C ASN A 125 16.78 -32.07 17.44
N ASP A 126 17.39 -31.35 16.51
CA ASP A 126 17.61 -29.91 16.61
C ASP A 126 16.35 -29.18 16.15
N TYR A 127 15.97 -28.12 16.88
CA TYR A 127 14.91 -27.21 16.49
C TYR A 127 15.51 -26.03 15.74
N ARG A 128 15.06 -25.80 14.51
CA ARG A 128 15.55 -24.72 13.65
C ARG A 128 14.42 -23.89 13.09
N ASP A 129 14.75 -22.67 12.72
CA ASP A 129 13.87 -21.72 12.07
C ASP A 129 14.46 -21.25 10.73
N LEU A 130 13.58 -21.10 9.74
CA LEU A 130 13.90 -20.61 8.41
C LEU A 130 12.92 -19.51 8.05
N THR A 131 13.43 -18.36 7.61
CA THR A 131 12.60 -17.27 7.09
C THR A 131 12.63 -17.26 5.57
N ALA A 132 11.46 -17.35 4.95
CA ALA A 132 11.29 -17.28 3.50
C ALA A 132 10.38 -16.11 3.11
N LYS A 133 10.60 -15.54 1.93
CA LYS A 133 9.82 -14.44 1.37
C LYS A 133 9.20 -14.88 0.05
N ILE A 134 7.88 -14.79 -0.05
CA ILE A 134 7.13 -15.17 -1.25
C ILE A 134 6.46 -13.94 -1.80
N ASN A 135 6.86 -13.53 -2.99
CA ASN A 135 6.30 -12.36 -3.64
C ASN A 135 5.02 -12.73 -4.38
N PHE A 136 4.07 -11.79 -4.42
CA PHE A 136 2.91 -11.86 -5.28
C PHE A 136 2.72 -10.54 -6.02
N ASN A 137 2.28 -10.64 -7.27
CA ASN A 137 1.92 -9.52 -8.11
C ASN A 137 0.75 -9.96 -8.96
N PHE A 138 -0.38 -9.28 -8.83
CA PHE A 138 -1.54 -9.52 -9.67
C PHE A 138 -2.31 -8.23 -9.91
N SER A 139 -3.21 -8.27 -10.89
CA SER A 139 -4.13 -7.19 -11.14
C SER A 139 -5.55 -7.72 -11.27
N VAL A 140 -6.51 -6.91 -10.84
CA VAL A 140 -7.94 -7.23 -10.90
C VAL A 140 -8.72 -6.04 -11.44
N PRO A 141 -9.72 -6.27 -12.30
CA PRO A 141 -10.64 -5.22 -12.69
C PRO A 141 -11.52 -4.84 -11.50
N ILE A 142 -11.78 -3.55 -11.34
CA ILE A 142 -12.59 -3.00 -10.25
C ILE A 142 -13.64 -2.04 -10.79
N THR A 143 -14.76 -1.96 -10.08
CA THR A 143 -15.80 -0.94 -10.31
C THR A 143 -15.60 0.18 -9.31
N LEU A 144 -15.47 1.41 -9.82
CA LEU A 144 -15.35 2.60 -9.00
C LEU A 144 -16.72 3.28 -8.93
N THR A 145 -17.32 3.29 -7.75
CA THR A 145 -18.62 3.92 -7.54
C THR A 145 -18.41 5.40 -7.29
N ASN A 146 -19.04 6.24 -8.11
CA ASN A 146 -18.97 7.70 -8.03
C ASN A 146 -17.55 8.28 -8.10
N ALA A 147 -16.59 7.60 -8.74
CA ALA A 147 -15.22 8.12 -8.92
C ALA A 147 -15.26 9.47 -9.65
N ASN A 148 -14.56 10.47 -9.13
CA ASN A 148 -14.45 11.76 -9.78
C ASN A 148 -13.04 11.90 -10.37
N VAL A 149 -12.85 11.43 -11.59
CA VAL A 149 -11.58 11.55 -12.30
C VAL A 149 -11.69 12.72 -13.26
N VAL A 150 -10.69 13.60 -13.25
CA VAL A 150 -10.65 14.73 -14.17
C VAL A 150 -10.46 14.20 -15.59
N THR A 151 -11.30 14.65 -16.52
CA THR A 151 -11.14 14.32 -17.94
C THR A 151 -9.79 14.81 -18.43
N PRO A 152 -9.01 13.98 -19.16
CA PRO A 152 -7.79 14.44 -19.80
C PRO A 152 -8.12 15.61 -20.73
N VAL A 153 -7.35 16.68 -20.62
CA VAL A 153 -7.58 17.88 -21.43
C VAL A 153 -7.07 17.61 -22.84
N THR A 154 -7.86 18.03 -23.83
CA THR A 154 -7.48 17.99 -25.24
C THR A 154 -6.35 18.99 -25.52
N GLU A 155 -5.25 18.52 -26.10
CA GLU A 155 -4.31 19.40 -26.80
C GLU A 155 -5.06 20.07 -27.96
N THR A 156 -4.98 21.40 -28.03
CA THR A 156 -5.59 22.16 -29.12
C THR A 156 -4.50 22.84 -29.93
N GLU A 157 -4.38 22.44 -31.18
CA GLU A 157 -3.61 23.14 -32.19
C GLU A 157 -4.48 24.23 -32.83
N ARG A 158 -3.95 25.45 -32.94
CA ARG A 158 -4.59 26.54 -33.68
C ARG A 158 -3.73 26.94 -34.86
N ALA A 159 -4.26 26.71 -36.04
CA ALA A 159 -3.75 27.23 -37.30
C ALA A 159 -3.97 28.74 -37.39
N LEU A 160 -2.92 29.49 -37.74
CA LEU A 160 -3.04 30.91 -38.06
C LEU A 160 -3.38 31.06 -39.55
N LEU A 161 -4.31 31.96 -39.84
CA LEU A 161 -4.67 32.30 -41.22
C LEU A 161 -3.56 33.16 -41.83
N LYS A 162 -3.02 32.76 -42.98
CA LYS A 162 -2.13 33.61 -43.78
C LYS A 162 -2.92 34.25 -44.91
N ASP A 163 -3.22 35.53 -44.76
CA ASP A 163 -3.89 36.32 -45.79
C ASP A 163 -2.87 37.13 -46.60
N CYS A 164 -2.71 36.77 -47.87
CA CYS A 164 -1.87 37.49 -48.81
C CYS A 164 -2.67 38.44 -49.72
N MET A 165 -3.99 38.56 -49.55
CA MET A 165 -4.85 39.40 -50.39
C MET A 165 -4.91 40.84 -49.90
N LYS A 166 -4.87 41.79 -50.84
CA LYS A 166 -5.29 43.18 -50.61
C LYS A 166 -6.75 43.37 -51.04
N PRO A 167 -7.44 44.44 -50.59
CA PRO A 167 -8.79 44.75 -51.06
C PRO A 167 -8.75 44.88 -52.59
N CYS A 168 -9.48 44.00 -53.29
CA CYS A 168 -9.58 43.87 -54.76
C CYS A 168 -8.63 42.89 -55.48
N ASP A 169 -7.75 42.15 -54.80
CA ASP A 169 -6.91 41.12 -55.45
C ASP A 169 -7.62 39.76 -55.59
N LYS A 170 -7.22 38.94 -56.57
CA LYS A 170 -7.58 37.51 -56.65
C LYS A 170 -6.43 36.69 -56.06
N GLY A 171 -6.62 36.14 -54.85
CA GLY A 171 -5.64 35.29 -54.18
C GLY A 171 -6.30 34.09 -53.48
N THR A 172 -5.50 33.30 -52.77
CA THR A 172 -5.93 32.14 -51.98
C THR A 172 -5.64 32.36 -50.50
N MET A 173 -6.65 32.17 -49.65
CA MET A 173 -6.53 32.18 -48.20
C MET A 173 -6.39 30.74 -47.71
N SER A 174 -5.37 30.45 -46.90
CA SER A 174 -5.12 29.11 -46.36
C SER A 174 -4.47 29.19 -44.96
N GLU A 175 -4.43 28.06 -44.27
CA GLU A 175 -3.60 27.86 -43.09
C GLU A 175 -2.13 28.22 -43.38
N SER A 176 -1.47 28.87 -42.40
CA SER A 176 -0.05 29.20 -42.45
C SER A 176 0.81 27.96 -42.19
N ASP A 177 1.62 27.56 -43.17
CA ASP A 177 2.59 26.46 -43.01
C ASP A 177 3.77 26.80 -42.08
N CYS A 178 3.99 28.10 -41.80
CA CYS A 178 5.17 28.58 -41.07
C CYS A 178 4.90 28.96 -39.61
N GLU A 179 3.64 29.13 -39.23
CA GLU A 179 3.26 29.64 -37.90
C GLU A 179 2.12 28.81 -37.32
N ARG A 180 2.38 28.20 -36.15
CA ARG A 180 1.42 27.38 -35.41
C ARG A 180 1.42 27.79 -33.95
N LEU A 181 0.23 27.84 -33.36
CA LEU A 181 0.04 28.10 -31.94
C LEU A 181 -0.39 26.81 -31.25
N PHE A 182 0.43 26.38 -30.30
CA PHE A 182 0.13 25.23 -29.44
C PHE A 182 -0.29 25.71 -28.06
N SER A 183 -1.39 25.16 -27.54
CA SER A 183 -1.76 25.33 -26.14
C SER A 183 -2.00 23.97 -25.52
N GLN A 184 -1.31 23.71 -24.42
CA GLN A 184 -1.47 22.53 -23.58
C GLN A 184 -1.94 22.96 -22.19
N ALA A 185 -2.89 22.23 -21.64
CA ALA A 185 -3.28 22.36 -20.24
C ALA A 185 -3.31 20.95 -19.63
N VAL A 186 -2.67 20.78 -18.48
CA VAL A 186 -2.63 19.51 -17.76
C VAL A 186 -3.29 19.72 -16.41
N VAL A 187 -4.32 18.93 -16.11
CA VAL A 187 -4.91 18.91 -14.77
C VAL A 187 -4.31 17.77 -13.99
N LEU A 188 -3.66 18.10 -12.87
CA LEU A 188 -3.11 17.12 -11.96
C LEU A 188 -4.23 16.60 -11.06
N GLN A 189 -4.26 15.28 -10.86
CA GLN A 189 -5.21 14.62 -9.97
C GLN A 189 -4.47 13.94 -8.81
N GLU A 190 -5.05 14.03 -7.62
CA GLU A 190 -4.57 13.30 -6.46
C GLU A 190 -4.76 11.78 -6.65
N PRO A 191 -3.77 10.97 -6.28
CA PRO A 191 -3.86 9.52 -6.43
C PRO A 191 -4.97 8.94 -5.53
N PHE A 192 -5.51 7.79 -5.94
CA PHE A 192 -6.36 7.00 -5.05
C PHE A 192 -5.54 6.49 -3.86
N SER A 193 -6.17 6.44 -2.69
CA SER A 193 -5.60 5.82 -1.49
C SER A 193 -6.18 4.42 -1.32
N CYS A 194 -5.33 3.45 -1.03
CA CYS A 194 -5.75 2.09 -0.70
C CYS A 194 -5.55 1.82 0.78
N GLU A 195 -6.50 1.10 1.37
CA GLU A 195 -6.40 0.59 2.73
C GLU A 195 -6.65 -0.92 2.73
N LEU A 196 -5.75 -1.68 3.36
CA LEU A 196 -5.93 -3.11 3.55
C LEU A 196 -6.76 -3.33 4.83
N ASP A 197 -8.05 -3.58 4.65
CA ASP A 197 -8.98 -3.79 5.76
C ASP A 197 -8.74 -5.15 6.43
N ARG A 198 -8.51 -6.18 5.61
CA ARG A 198 -8.35 -7.57 6.08
C ARG A 198 -7.61 -8.43 5.06
N TYR A 199 -6.86 -9.41 5.54
CA TYR A 199 -6.40 -10.52 4.72
C TYR A 199 -6.67 -11.87 5.40
N THR A 200 -6.83 -12.92 4.61
CA THR A 200 -6.93 -14.30 5.08
C THR A 200 -6.15 -15.20 4.15
N ILE A 201 -5.39 -16.13 4.70
CA ILE A 201 -4.60 -17.10 3.95
C ILE A 201 -5.18 -18.47 4.27
N ASN A 202 -5.75 -19.12 3.26
CA ASN A 202 -6.14 -20.52 3.35
C ASN A 202 -5.09 -21.35 2.62
N GLU A 203 -4.69 -22.50 3.14
CA GLU A 203 -3.57 -23.23 2.56
C GLU A 203 -3.60 -24.74 2.76
N ALA A 204 -2.81 -25.42 1.94
CA ALA A 204 -2.43 -26.81 2.13
C ALA A 204 -0.89 -26.93 2.04
N VAL A 205 -0.31 -27.59 3.03
CA VAL A 205 1.14 -27.85 3.14
C VAL A 205 1.41 -29.30 2.79
N ILE A 206 2.35 -29.55 1.88
CA ILE A 206 2.69 -30.88 1.36
C ILE A 206 4.21 -31.05 1.47
N SER A 207 4.64 -31.90 2.40
CA SER A 207 6.05 -32.29 2.51
C SER A 207 6.39 -33.31 1.42
N LYS A 208 7.53 -33.12 0.76
CA LYS A 208 8.08 -34.01 -0.24
C LYS A 208 9.51 -34.38 0.11
N THR A 209 9.88 -35.60 -0.25
CA THR A 209 11.24 -36.09 -0.25
C THR A 209 11.69 -36.17 -1.70
N ASN A 210 12.80 -35.53 -2.04
CA ASN A 210 13.44 -35.76 -3.32
C ASN A 210 14.03 -37.17 -3.33
N CYS A 211 13.75 -37.97 -4.36
CA CYS A 211 14.14 -39.38 -4.44
C CYS A 211 15.66 -39.60 -4.63
N SER A 212 16.51 -38.65 -4.22
CA SER A 212 17.97 -38.77 -4.28
C SER A 212 18.49 -39.45 -3.01
N LEU A 213 19.15 -40.58 -3.25
CA LEU A 213 19.70 -41.63 -2.39
C LEU A 213 20.56 -41.24 -1.15
N THR A 214 20.63 -39.97 -0.73
CA THR A 214 21.53 -39.56 0.36
C THR A 214 20.90 -39.55 1.76
N ASN A 215 19.57 -39.39 1.87
CA ASN A 215 18.83 -39.39 3.14
C ASN A 215 17.42 -39.98 2.91
N GLU A 216 17.29 -41.31 2.81
CA GLU A 216 16.03 -41.97 2.41
C GLU A 216 14.84 -41.71 3.36
N ASP A 217 15.08 -41.18 4.57
CA ASP A 217 14.08 -41.02 5.64
C ASP A 217 13.68 -39.56 5.95
N LEU A 218 14.21 -38.55 5.23
CA LEU A 218 13.93 -37.14 5.49
C LEU A 218 13.12 -36.47 4.38
N PHE A 219 12.25 -35.53 4.75
CA PHE A 219 11.68 -34.59 3.80
C PHE A 219 12.69 -33.45 3.55
N ASP A 220 12.77 -32.96 2.32
CA ASP A 220 13.69 -31.85 1.97
C ASP A 220 12.95 -30.65 1.37
N THR A 221 11.71 -30.85 0.93
CA THR A 221 10.94 -29.83 0.23
C THR A 221 9.56 -29.68 0.83
N VAL A 222 9.17 -28.47 1.16
CA VAL A 222 7.81 -28.12 1.56
C VAL A 222 7.14 -27.42 0.37
N VAL A 223 6.12 -28.06 -0.20
CA VAL A 223 5.29 -27.46 -1.25
C VAL A 223 4.01 -26.94 -0.63
N GLU A 224 3.71 -25.66 -0.85
CA GLU A 224 2.54 -25.01 -0.30
C GLU A 224 1.64 -24.49 -1.41
N LYS A 225 0.33 -24.77 -1.27
CA LYS A 225 -0.71 -24.19 -2.11
C LYS A 225 -1.53 -23.26 -1.23
N LEU A 226 -1.46 -21.97 -1.52
CA LEU A 226 -2.12 -20.92 -0.75
C LEU A 226 -3.23 -20.29 -1.58
N ASN A 227 -4.29 -19.88 -0.91
CA ASN A 227 -5.37 -19.11 -1.48
C ASN A 227 -5.52 -17.83 -0.66
N LEU A 228 -5.04 -16.74 -1.24
CA LEU A 228 -4.97 -15.44 -0.60
C LEU A 228 -6.29 -14.68 -0.81
N ASN A 229 -6.95 -14.34 0.29
CA ASN A 229 -8.11 -13.47 0.30
C ASN A 229 -7.72 -12.08 0.84
N LEU A 230 -7.86 -11.03 0.03
CA LEU A 230 -7.63 -9.64 0.45
C LEU A 230 -8.94 -8.85 0.41
N VAL A 231 -9.18 -8.03 1.42
CA VAL A 231 -10.25 -7.04 1.45
C VAL A 231 -9.59 -5.66 1.48
N ILE A 232 -9.75 -4.91 0.39
CA ILE A 232 -9.14 -3.60 0.21
C ILE A 232 -10.24 -2.56 0.01
N SER A 233 -10.18 -1.48 0.79
CA SER A 233 -10.98 -0.29 0.58
C SER A 233 -10.20 0.75 -0.21
N ILE A 234 -10.89 1.38 -1.16
CA ILE A 234 -10.31 2.39 -2.03
C ILE A 234 -10.98 3.72 -1.73
N PHE A 235 -10.16 4.73 -1.50
CA PHE A 235 -10.60 6.08 -1.18
C PHE A 235 -10.09 7.07 -2.22
N GLN A 236 -10.87 8.13 -2.39
CA GLN A 236 -10.50 9.29 -3.15
C GLN A 236 -10.63 10.52 -2.27
N LEU A 237 -9.60 11.36 -2.22
CA LEU A 237 -9.66 12.64 -1.52
C LEU A 237 -10.54 13.61 -2.33
N ARG A 238 -11.53 14.23 -1.68
CA ARG A 238 -12.50 15.10 -2.34
C ARG A 238 -12.82 16.34 -1.52
N PRO A 239 -13.10 17.48 -2.18
CA PRO A 239 -13.76 18.59 -1.52
C PRO A 239 -15.19 18.19 -1.15
N VAL A 240 -15.55 18.43 0.10
CA VAL A 240 -16.87 18.21 0.68
C VAL A 240 -17.28 19.44 1.48
N THR A 241 -18.58 19.60 1.65
CA THR A 241 -19.14 20.57 2.58
C THR A 241 -19.41 19.85 3.90
N VAL A 242 -18.82 20.32 4.99
CA VAL A 242 -19.02 19.76 6.33
C VAL A 242 -19.70 20.76 7.22
N THR A 243 -20.51 20.27 8.14
CA THR A 243 -21.14 21.10 9.17
C THR A 243 -20.48 20.78 10.51
N VAL A 244 -19.80 21.76 11.09
CA VAL A 244 -19.05 21.66 12.36
C VAL A 244 -19.67 22.55 13.43
N PRO A 245 -19.59 22.21 14.73
CA PRO A 245 -20.03 23.11 15.79
C PRO A 245 -19.24 24.44 15.76
N GLY A 246 -19.92 25.59 15.80
CA GLY A 246 -19.27 26.91 15.70
C GLY A 246 -18.77 27.48 17.03
N ILE A 247 -17.82 28.42 16.99
CA ILE A 247 -17.50 29.34 18.11
C ILE A 247 -18.21 30.68 17.82
N PRO A 248 -18.99 31.25 18.76
CA PRO A 248 -19.68 32.52 18.52
C PRO A 248 -18.69 33.67 18.34
N ALA A 249 -18.96 34.54 17.37
CA ALA A 249 -18.18 35.75 17.04
C ALA A 249 -18.24 36.86 18.12
N ALA A 250 -18.81 36.60 19.29
CA ALA A 250 -19.12 37.61 20.31
C ALA A 250 -18.00 37.84 21.35
N LEU A 251 -16.81 37.28 21.16
CA LEU A 251 -15.66 37.49 22.07
C LEU A 251 -14.56 38.40 21.48
N ALA A 252 -14.81 39.06 20.34
CA ALA A 252 -13.84 39.96 19.72
C ALA A 252 -13.96 41.45 20.13
N ASP A 253 -14.98 41.83 20.92
CA ASP A 253 -15.30 43.25 21.18
C ASP A 253 -15.09 43.72 22.64
N GLU A 254 -14.41 42.96 23.51
CA GLU A 254 -14.03 43.46 24.85
C GLU A 254 -12.53 43.34 25.13
N VAL A 255 -11.72 44.10 24.40
CA VAL A 255 -10.43 44.61 24.88
C VAL A 255 -10.22 46.03 24.32
N GLU A 256 -10.69 47.04 25.06
CA GLU A 256 -10.13 48.41 25.04
C GLU A 256 -9.52 48.70 26.42
#